data_AF-A0A8S3K5H1-F1
#
_entry.id   AF-A0A8S3K5H1-F1
#
_cell.length_a   1.000
_cell.length_b   1.000
_cell.length_c   1.000
_cell.angle_alpha   90.00
_cell.angle_beta   90.00
_cell.angle_gamma   90.00
#
_symmetry.space_group_name_H-M   'P 1'
#
loop_
_entity.id
_entity.type
_entity.pdbx_description
1 polymer ?
#
loop_
_entity_poly.entity_id
_entity_poly.type
_entity_poly.pdbx_seq_one_letter_code
_entity_poly.pdbx_strand_id
1 'polypeptide(L)'
;MDCIDSNLLKSNTQTMESINCPICLDDLGPSYATLSVCQHCFHDSCIKQWIQLSGKQTCPTCGHIYGLNKGPQPPHGQMIITYISTPLSGFSIEQYASNEGPTIEITYTIPSGIQGPLNSYPGQPYTGT
;
A
#
# COMPACT_ATOMS: atom_id res chain seq x y z
N MET A 1 -9.05 -46.35 -13.94
CA MET A 1 -8.48 -47.59 -13.38
C MET A 1 -7.18 -47.23 -12.69
N ASP A 2 -7.21 -46.30 -11.73
CA ASP A 2 -7.68 -46.44 -10.33
C ASP A 2 -6.58 -47.15 -9.53
N CYS A 3 -6.10 -46.69 -8.36
CA CYS A 3 -6.72 -45.83 -7.36
C CYS A 3 -5.67 -44.98 -6.64
N ILE A 4 -6.17 -43.88 -6.10
CA ILE A 4 -5.56 -42.91 -5.19
C ILE A 4 -5.02 -43.60 -3.94
N ASP A 5 -3.81 -43.23 -3.52
CA ASP A 5 -3.25 -43.65 -2.24
C ASP A 5 -4.01 -42.95 -1.10
N SER A 6 -4.70 -43.76 -0.33
CA SER A 6 -5.69 -43.36 0.68
C SER A 6 -5.00 -43.12 2.02
N ASN A 7 -4.42 -41.93 2.17
CA ASN A 7 -4.09 -41.38 3.48
C ASN A 7 -4.91 -40.11 3.74
N LEU A 8 -6.24 -40.28 3.70
CA LEU A 8 -7.20 -39.36 4.29
C LEU A 8 -7.52 -39.85 5.70
N LEU A 9 -7.30 -38.97 6.67
CA LEU A 9 -7.57 -39.05 8.12
C LEU A 9 -6.29 -39.04 8.96
N LYS A 10 -5.66 -37.87 9.04
CA LYS A 10 -5.05 -37.46 10.31
C LYS A 10 -6.17 -36.89 11.16
N SER A 11 -6.69 -37.72 12.07
CA SER A 11 -7.45 -37.26 13.23
C SER A 11 -6.50 -36.44 14.10
N ASN A 12 -6.36 -35.16 13.78
CA ASN A 12 -5.82 -34.21 14.72
C ASN A 12 -7.03 -33.59 15.40
N THR A 13 -7.19 -33.81 16.70
CA THR A 13 -7.99 -32.97 17.55
C THR A 13 -7.32 -31.60 17.62
N GLN A 14 -7.33 -30.85 16.51
CA GLN A 14 -7.18 -29.41 16.56
C GLN A 14 -8.46 -28.94 17.19
N THR A 15 -8.37 -28.43 18.42
CA THR A 15 -9.29 -27.42 18.93
C THR A 15 -9.66 -26.54 17.74
N MET A 16 -10.95 -26.32 17.50
CA MET A 16 -11.41 -25.36 16.51
C MET A 16 -10.78 -24.03 16.91
N GLU A 17 -9.59 -23.72 16.39
CA GLU A 17 -8.96 -22.43 16.58
C GLU A 17 -9.85 -21.50 15.79
N SER A 18 -10.76 -20.85 16.53
CA SER A 18 -11.55 -19.74 16.06
C SER A 18 -10.61 -18.80 15.33
N ILE A 19 -10.76 -18.70 14.01
CA ILE A 19 -9.99 -17.74 13.24
C ILE A 19 -10.60 -16.39 13.59
N ASN A 20 -9.87 -15.59 14.37
CA ASN A 20 -10.36 -14.28 14.78
C ASN A 20 -10.13 -13.25 13.67
N CYS A 21 -11.05 -12.29 13.55
CA CYS A 21 -10.88 -11.14 12.70
C CYS A 21 -9.80 -10.22 13.32
N PRO A 22 -8.68 -9.94 12.63
CA PRO A 22 -7.62 -9.11 13.20
C PRO A 22 -7.98 -7.62 13.30
N ILE A 23 -9.14 -7.19 12.78
CA ILE A 23 -9.61 -5.79 12.88
C ILE A 23 -10.40 -5.57 14.17
N CYS A 24 -11.39 -6.43 14.47
CA CYS A 24 -12.24 -6.28 15.65
C CYS A 24 -11.88 -7.23 16.80
N LEU A 25 -10.99 -8.20 16.56
CA LEU A 25 -10.51 -9.21 17.51
C LEU A 25 -11.55 -10.26 17.92
N ASP A 26 -12.74 -10.26 17.32
CA ASP A 26 -13.78 -11.28 17.51
C ASP A 26 -13.63 -12.47 16.54
N ASP A 27 -14.26 -13.61 16.86
CA ASP A 27 -14.36 -14.78 15.98
C ASP A 27 -14.96 -14.41 14.62
N LEU A 28 -14.40 -14.91 13.51
CA LEU A 28 -14.89 -14.63 12.15
C LEU A 28 -16.27 -15.23 11.84
N GLY A 29 -16.69 -16.22 12.63
CA GLY A 29 -17.87 -17.00 12.34
C GLY A 29 -17.82 -17.72 10.97
N PRO A 30 -18.98 -18.16 10.45
CA PRO A 30 -19.06 -18.93 9.21
C PRO A 30 -18.95 -18.09 7.93
N SER A 31 -19.02 -16.76 8.02
CA SER A 31 -19.07 -15.85 6.88
C SER A 31 -18.01 -14.77 7.00
N TYR A 32 -17.00 -14.82 6.13
CA TYR A 32 -15.87 -13.90 6.12
C TYR A 32 -15.42 -13.59 4.69
N ALA A 33 -14.68 -12.51 4.53
CA ALA A 33 -14.02 -12.13 3.30
C ALA A 33 -12.54 -12.53 3.35
N THR A 34 -12.07 -13.16 2.28
CA THR A 34 -10.64 -13.49 2.07
C THR A 34 -10.09 -12.62 0.95
N LEU A 35 -8.98 -11.93 1.22
CA LEU A 35 -8.33 -11.12 0.19
C LEU A 35 -7.59 -12.01 -0.81
N SER A 36 -7.82 -11.81 -2.11
CA SER A 36 -7.43 -12.73 -3.19
C SER A 36 -5.93 -13.00 -3.33
N VAL A 37 -5.08 -12.04 -2.96
CA VAL A 37 -3.61 -12.17 -3.09
C VAL A 37 -2.96 -12.68 -1.80
N CYS A 38 -3.08 -11.95 -0.69
CA CYS A 38 -2.40 -12.31 0.56
C CYS A 38 -3.16 -13.33 1.43
N GLN A 39 -4.38 -13.72 1.04
CA GLN A 39 -5.20 -14.74 1.71
C GLN A 39 -5.55 -14.45 3.19
N HIS A 40 -5.38 -13.21 3.65
CA HIS A 40 -5.83 -12.81 4.99
C HIS A 40 -7.36 -12.68 5.03
N CYS A 41 -7.95 -13.12 6.15
CA CYS A 41 -9.40 -13.19 6.36
C CYS A 41 -9.89 -12.13 7.34
N PHE A 42 -11.06 -11.56 7.07
CA PHE A 42 -11.70 -10.52 7.87
C PHE A 42 -13.23 -10.68 7.80
N HIS A 43 -13.98 -10.14 8.76
CA HIS A 43 -15.41 -9.92 8.52
C HIS A 43 -15.58 -8.99 7.31
N ASP A 44 -16.57 -9.27 6.46
CA ASP A 44 -16.88 -8.46 5.28
C ASP A 44 -17.15 -6.99 5.65
N SER A 45 -17.85 -6.75 6.76
CA SER A 45 -18.08 -5.41 7.31
C SER A 45 -16.78 -4.73 7.76
N CYS A 46 -15.93 -5.44 8.48
CA CYS A 46 -14.68 -4.89 9.01
C CYS A 46 -13.72 -4.46 7.88
N ILE A 47 -13.53 -5.30 6.85
CA ILE A 47 -12.64 -4.94 5.76
C ILE A 47 -13.19 -3.79 4.89
N LYS A 48 -14.51 -3.75 4.65
CA LYS A 48 -15.16 -2.62 3.96
C LYS A 48 -15.01 -1.33 4.74
N GLN A 49 -15.23 -1.37 6.04
CA GLN A 49 -15.06 -0.21 6.92
C GLN A 49 -13.61 0.26 6.95
N TRP A 50 -12.64 -0.65 7.02
CA TRP A 50 -11.21 -0.31 6.94
C TRP A 50 -10.88 0.44 5.66
N ILE A 51 -11.32 -0.06 4.51
CA ILE A 51 -11.08 0.58 3.20
C ILE A 51 -11.72 1.98 3.17
N GLN A 52 -12.95 2.11 3.67
CA GLN A 52 -13.68 3.37 3.69
C GLN A 52 -13.01 4.42 4.59
N LEU A 53 -12.58 4.04 5.80
CA LEU A 53 -11.99 4.97 6.78
C LEU A 53 -10.54 5.31 6.47
N SER A 54 -9.75 4.33 6.01
CA SER A 54 -8.34 4.56 5.68
C SER A 54 -8.16 5.29 4.35
N GLY A 55 -9.15 5.21 3.45
CA GLY A 55 -9.02 5.66 2.06
C GLY A 55 -8.03 4.83 1.23
N LYS A 56 -7.54 3.70 1.78
CA LYS A 56 -6.51 2.87 1.19
C LYS A 56 -7.05 1.48 0.93
N GLN A 57 -6.83 0.98 -0.27
CA GLN A 57 -7.11 -0.41 -0.62
C GLN A 57 -5.92 -1.28 -0.17
N THR A 58 -5.74 -1.44 1.14
CA THR A 58 -4.60 -2.18 1.72
C THR A 58 -5.06 -3.26 2.68
N CYS A 59 -4.35 -4.38 2.70
CA CYS A 59 -4.53 -5.40 3.73
C CYS A 59 -4.12 -4.85 5.11
N PRO A 60 -5.00 -4.85 6.12
CA PRO A 60 -4.65 -4.42 7.48
C PRO A 60 -3.53 -5.25 8.13
N THR A 61 -3.38 -6.51 7.72
CA THR A 61 -2.43 -7.45 8.34
C THR A 61 -1.01 -7.31 7.79
N CYS A 62 -0.86 -7.18 6.46
CA CYS A 62 0.47 -7.18 5.82
C CYS A 62 0.76 -5.97 4.93
N GLY A 63 -0.18 -5.04 4.80
CA GLY A 63 -0.02 -3.83 3.98
C GLY A 63 -0.06 -4.06 2.48
N HIS A 64 -0.35 -5.27 1.99
CA HIS A 64 -0.47 -5.54 0.56
C HIS A 64 -1.48 -4.58 -0.09
N ILE A 65 -1.07 -3.92 -1.17
CA ILE A 65 -1.85 -2.92 -1.89
C ILE A 65 -2.70 -3.61 -2.95
N TYR A 66 -4.00 -3.40 -2.87
CA TYR A 66 -4.97 -3.74 -3.91
C TYR A 66 -5.23 -2.46 -4.71
N GLY A 67 -5.10 -2.49 -6.04
CA GLY A 67 -5.35 -1.32 -6.88
C GLY A 67 -4.32 -0.19 -6.77
N LEU A 68 -4.71 1.03 -7.13
CA LEU A 68 -3.84 2.21 -7.16
C LEU A 68 -4.04 3.04 -5.89
N ASN A 69 -3.04 3.08 -5.02
CA ASN A 69 -3.01 4.07 -3.93
C ASN A 69 -2.57 5.43 -4.49
N LYS A 70 -3.50 6.38 -4.54
CA LYS A 70 -3.21 7.78 -4.88
C LYS A 70 -3.36 8.66 -3.64
N GLY A 71 -2.34 9.47 -3.36
CA GLY A 71 -2.42 10.49 -2.31
C GLY A 71 -3.13 11.77 -2.80
N PRO A 72 -3.45 12.70 -1.89
CA PRO A 72 -4.13 13.95 -2.20
C PRO A 72 -3.17 15.05 -2.71
N GLN A 73 -2.19 14.69 -3.56
CA GLN A 73 -1.20 15.65 -4.06
C GLN A 73 -1.90 16.83 -4.76
N PRO A 74 -1.55 18.09 -4.44
CA PRO A 74 -2.17 19.25 -5.08
C PRO A 74 -1.98 19.24 -6.61
N PRO A 75 -2.95 19.78 -7.36
CA PRO A 75 -2.86 19.88 -8.81
C PRO A 75 -1.78 20.88 -9.22
N HIS A 76 -1.30 20.77 -10.45
CA HIS A 76 -0.29 21.67 -11.04
C HIS A 76 1.09 21.66 -10.38
N GLY A 77 1.35 20.72 -9.46
CA GLY A 77 2.71 20.41 -9.02
C GLY A 77 3.56 19.93 -10.18
N GLN A 78 4.80 20.40 -10.24
CA GLN A 78 5.80 19.99 -11.22
C GLN A 78 6.91 19.19 -10.56
N MET A 79 7.40 18.19 -11.29
CA MET A 79 8.61 17.43 -10.97
C MET A 79 9.55 17.55 -12.17
N ILE A 80 10.73 18.11 -11.95
CA ILE A 80 11.75 18.30 -12.97
C ILE A 80 12.95 17.43 -12.58
N ILE A 81 13.50 16.71 -13.55
CA ILE A 81 14.67 15.86 -13.39
C ILE A 81 15.83 16.48 -14.16
N THR A 82 16.94 16.72 -13.46
CA THR A 82 18.21 17.17 -14.03
C THR A 82 19.31 16.19 -13.62
N TYR A 83 20.31 16.02 -14.48
CA TYR A 83 21.50 15.22 -14.19
C TYR A 83 22.68 16.15 -13.96
N ILE A 84 23.29 16.09 -12.79
CA ILE A 84 24.43 16.93 -12.42
C ILE A 84 25.70 16.09 -12.36
N SER A 85 26.82 16.69 -12.80
CA SER A 85 28.11 16.00 -12.93
C SER A 85 28.82 15.75 -11.58
N THR A 86 28.40 16.45 -10.51
CA THR A 86 28.99 16.31 -9.18
C THR A 86 28.38 15.11 -8.46
N PRO A 87 29.17 14.12 -8.03
CA PRO A 87 28.65 12.97 -7.31
C PRO A 87 28.25 13.34 -5.87
N LEU A 88 27.23 12.65 -5.35
CA LEU A 88 26.93 12.65 -3.91
C LEU A 88 28.06 12.01 -3.10
N SER A 89 28.16 12.41 -1.83
CA SER A 89 29.15 11.83 -0.91
C SER A 89 28.98 10.31 -0.82
N GLY A 90 30.07 9.57 -1.05
CA GLY A 90 30.05 8.10 -1.06
C GLY A 90 29.75 7.46 -2.42
N PHE A 91 29.52 8.24 -3.47
CA PHE A 91 29.31 7.75 -4.83
C PHE A 91 30.46 8.18 -5.75
N SER A 92 30.98 7.28 -6.57
CA SER A 92 32.08 7.56 -7.51
C SER A 92 31.56 7.72 -8.94
N ILE A 93 32.12 8.66 -9.70
CA ILE A 93 31.72 8.93 -11.09
C ILE A 93 31.94 7.75 -12.05
N GLU A 94 32.92 6.89 -11.75
CA GLU A 94 33.35 5.77 -12.59
C GLU A 94 32.26 4.73 -12.86
N GLN A 95 31.16 4.75 -12.08
CA GLN A 95 30.06 3.80 -12.16
C GLN A 95 28.91 4.24 -13.10
N TYR A 96 28.97 5.44 -13.67
CA TYR A 96 27.87 6.03 -14.44
C TYR A 96 28.24 6.27 -15.91
N ALA A 97 27.29 6.03 -16.81
CA ALA A 97 27.48 6.31 -18.23
C ALA A 97 27.72 7.82 -18.45
N SER A 98 28.75 8.17 -19.22
CA SER A 98 29.26 9.55 -19.34
C SER A 98 28.25 10.59 -19.84
N ASN A 99 27.10 10.16 -20.37
CA ASN A 99 26.03 10.99 -20.90
C ASN A 99 24.95 11.35 -19.87
N GLU A 100 24.92 10.72 -18.69
CA GLU A 100 23.96 10.99 -17.62
C GLU A 100 24.77 11.14 -16.32
N GLY A 101 24.91 12.37 -15.81
CA GLY A 101 25.75 12.68 -14.65
C GLY A 101 25.46 11.79 -13.42
N PRO A 102 26.43 11.62 -12.48
CA PRO A 102 26.35 10.68 -11.37
C PRO A 102 25.32 11.05 -10.30
N THR A 103 24.63 12.18 -10.42
CA THR A 103 23.61 12.61 -9.46
C THR A 103 22.38 13.12 -10.18
N ILE A 104 21.24 12.57 -9.77
CA ILE A 104 19.92 12.99 -10.25
C ILE A 104 19.42 14.04 -9.27
N GLU A 105 19.27 15.26 -9.75
CA GLU A 105 18.60 16.33 -9.01
C GLU A 105 17.13 16.33 -9.41
N ILE A 106 16.26 16.16 -8.41
CA ILE A 106 14.82 16.18 -8.59
C ILE A 106 14.29 17.44 -7.92
N THR A 107 13.79 18.37 -8.74
CA THR A 107 13.18 19.60 -8.25
C THR A 107 11.67 19.46 -8.26
N TYR A 108 11.06 19.63 -7.08
CA TYR A 108 9.61 19.67 -6.91
C TYR A 108 9.17 21.13 -6.73
N THR A 109 8.20 21.56 -7.53
CA THR A 109 7.55 22.87 -7.38
C THR A 109 6.06 22.66 -7.24
N ILE A 110 5.50 23.03 -6.09
CA ILE A 110 4.06 22.95 -5.83
C ILE A 110 3.55 24.36 -5.62
N PRO A 111 2.71 24.92 -6.51
CA PRO A 111 2.16 26.26 -6.32
C PRO A 111 1.16 26.29 -5.16
N SER A 112 1.06 27.43 -4.48
CA SER A 112 -0.01 27.69 -3.51
C SER A 112 -1.38 27.54 -4.17
N GLY A 113 -2.38 27.11 -3.40
CA GLY A 113 -3.70 26.81 -3.94
C GLY A 113 -4.75 26.60 -2.85
N ILE A 114 -5.83 25.93 -3.22
CA ILE A 114 -6.96 25.59 -2.33
C ILE A 114 -7.01 24.09 -2.13
N GLN A 115 -7.20 23.67 -0.88
CA GLN A 115 -7.28 22.27 -0.48
C GLN A 115 -8.50 21.58 -1.10
N GLY A 116 -8.27 20.47 -1.81
CA GLY A 116 -9.32 19.62 -2.38
C GLY A 116 -10.08 18.79 -1.33
N PRO A 117 -11.14 18.07 -1.73
CA PRO A 117 -12.02 17.33 -0.82
C PRO A 117 -11.37 16.25 0.03
N LEU A 118 -10.24 15.71 -0.42
CA LEU A 118 -9.51 14.62 0.24
C LEU A 118 -8.47 15.13 1.27
N ASN A 119 -8.36 16.44 1.48
CA ASN A 119 -7.43 17.03 2.43
C ASN A 119 -8.12 17.34 3.77
N SER A 120 -7.31 17.63 4.80
CA SER A 120 -7.79 17.86 6.17
C SER A 120 -8.75 19.05 6.31
N TYR A 121 -8.64 20.07 5.46
CA TYR A 121 -9.49 21.27 5.49
C TYR A 121 -9.96 21.67 4.08
N PRO A 122 -10.95 20.96 3.50
CA PRO A 122 -11.43 21.26 2.16
C PRO A 122 -11.87 22.71 1.99
N GLY A 123 -11.46 23.35 0.89
CA GLY A 123 -11.78 24.75 0.57
C GLY A 123 -10.88 25.81 1.22
N GLN A 124 -9.98 25.42 2.14
CA GLN A 124 -9.01 26.35 2.74
C GLN A 124 -7.76 26.51 1.88
N PRO A 125 -7.07 27.66 1.94
CA PRO A 125 -5.81 27.84 1.23
C PRO A 125 -4.69 26.96 1.80
N TYR A 126 -3.70 26.66 0.98
CA TYR A 126 -2.41 26.09 1.38
C TYR A 126 -1.26 26.86 0.70
N THR A 127 -0.10 26.88 1.35
CA THR A 127 1.12 27.50 0.82
C THR A 127 1.98 26.47 0.08
N GLY A 128 2.45 26.84 -1.09
CA GLY A 128 3.37 26.04 -1.92
C GLY A 128 4.83 26.10 -1.48
N THR A 129 5.70 25.55 -2.33
CA THR A 129 7.17 25.56 -2.19
C THR A 129 7.83 26.56 -3.13
#